data_AF-A0A0N9XN54-F1
#
_entry.id   AF-A0A0N9XN54-F1
#
_cell.length_a   1.000
_cell.length_b   1.000
_cell.length_c   1.000
_cell.angle_alpha   90.00
_cell.angle_beta   90.00
_cell.angle_gamma   90.00
#
_symmetry.space_group_name_H-M   'P 1'
#
loop_
_entity.id
_entity.type
_entity.pdbx_description
1 polymer ?
#
loop_
_entity_poly.entity_id
_entity_poly.type
_entity_poly.pdbx_seq_one_letter_code
_entity_poly.pdbx_strand_id
1 'polypeptide(L)'
;MVACASHDNPVGRALGSRDESSTSPELIKQASEFGGVAIPTGAEVLQAHVDSAMDTRYQLVLKMSPADLPTLLTESHFTKPLTRDYPPFEPIIAGPDLASSPSVVRAQDRYRNSAGKSVYRTVIVDEREPDVRFVHLNMNTT
;
A
#
# COMPACT_ATOMS: atom_id res chain seq x y z
N MET A 1 20.66 50.47 -9.23
CA MET A 1 19.84 49.39 -9.81
C MET A 1 20.36 48.09 -9.20
N VAL A 2 19.51 47.44 -8.40
CA VAL A 2 19.91 46.47 -7.37
C VAL A 2 20.16 45.10 -7.98
N ALA A 3 21.25 44.47 -7.56
CA ALA A 3 21.58 43.07 -7.81
C ALA A 3 20.68 42.17 -6.97
N CYS A 4 20.02 41.19 -7.60
CA CYS A 4 19.37 40.09 -6.88
C CYS A 4 20.32 38.90 -6.84
N ALA A 5 21.13 38.84 -5.78
CA ALA A 5 21.72 37.60 -5.32
C ALA A 5 20.68 36.92 -4.40
N SER A 6 19.99 35.90 -4.90
CA SER A 6 19.25 34.99 -4.03
C SER A 6 20.22 33.91 -3.55
N HIS A 7 20.64 34.06 -2.29
CA HIS A 7 21.22 33.00 -1.49
C HIS A 7 20.13 31.95 -1.24
N ASP A 8 20.19 30.80 -1.91
CA ASP A 8 19.48 29.63 -1.42
C ASP A 8 20.31 29.03 -0.28
N ASN A 9 20.05 29.53 0.94
CA ASN A 9 20.51 28.87 2.15
C ASN A 9 19.93 27.44 2.20
N PRO A 10 20.74 26.41 2.48
CA PRO A 10 20.25 25.09 2.80
C PRO A 10 19.80 25.08 4.27
N VAL A 11 18.66 25.71 4.58
CA VAL A 11 18.07 25.61 5.92
C VAL A 11 17.08 24.46 5.96
N GLY A 12 17.51 23.37 6.58
CA GLY A 12 16.62 22.42 7.25
C GLY A 12 15.83 21.51 6.33
N ARG A 13 16.40 20.35 5.97
CA ARG A 13 15.58 19.14 5.87
C ARG A 13 14.95 18.93 7.26
N ALA A 14 13.75 19.49 7.46
CA ALA A 14 12.86 18.96 8.46
C ALA A 14 12.80 17.45 8.21
N LEU A 15 12.86 16.65 9.26
CA LEU A 15 12.35 15.29 9.26
C LEU A 15 10.84 15.41 8.98
N GLY A 16 10.50 15.70 7.73
CA GLY A 16 9.20 16.20 7.32
C GLY A 16 8.22 15.05 7.21
N SER A 17 7.09 15.17 7.90
CA SER A 17 5.92 14.34 7.65
C SER A 17 5.63 14.31 6.15
N ARG A 18 5.47 13.12 5.57
CA ARG A 18 4.96 12.94 4.22
C ARG A 18 3.50 12.51 4.31
N ASP A 19 2.67 13.10 3.47
CA ASP A 19 1.31 12.67 3.16
C ASP A 19 1.18 12.86 1.65
N GLU A 20 1.24 11.76 0.91
CA GLU A 20 1.32 11.78 -0.55
C GLU A 20 0.57 10.59 -1.13
N SER A 21 -0.36 10.86 -2.05
CA SER A 21 -1.05 9.86 -2.87
C SER A 21 -0.63 10.01 -4.34
N SER A 22 -0.21 8.93 -4.99
CA SER A 22 0.20 8.93 -6.40
C SER A 22 0.18 7.53 -7.01
N THR A 23 0.20 7.46 -8.35
CA THR A 23 0.49 6.25 -9.13
C THR A 23 1.88 6.29 -9.78
N SER A 24 2.77 7.19 -9.29
CA SER A 24 4.12 7.29 -9.80
C SER A 24 4.92 5.99 -9.56
N PRO A 25 5.76 5.56 -10.52
CA PRO A 25 6.61 4.38 -10.35
C PRO A 25 7.47 4.44 -9.08
N GLU A 26 7.90 5.63 -8.68
CA GLU A 26 8.74 5.86 -7.50
C GLU A 26 7.99 5.53 -6.20
N LEU A 27 6.75 6.01 -6.04
CA LEU A 27 5.97 5.76 -4.82
C LEU A 27 5.51 4.30 -4.73
N ILE A 28 5.15 3.70 -5.87
CA ILE A 28 4.80 2.28 -5.98
C ILE A 28 6.00 1.41 -5.57
N LYS A 29 7.20 1.74 -6.06
CA LYS A 29 8.44 1.06 -5.70
C LYS A 29 8.76 1.19 -4.21
N GLN A 30 8.61 2.39 -3.64
CA GLN A 30 8.81 2.60 -2.20
C GLN A 30 7.85 1.75 -1.35
N ALA A 31 6.56 1.75 -1.68
CA ALA A 31 5.55 0.99 -0.94
C ALA A 31 5.76 -0.53 -1.05
N SER A 32 6.06 -1.02 -2.25
CA SER A 32 6.32 -2.45 -2.49
C SER A 32 7.58 -2.94 -1.79
N GLU A 33 8.69 -2.19 -1.88
CA GLU A 33 9.94 -2.52 -1.17
C GLU A 33 9.76 -2.45 0.35
N PHE A 34 9.03 -1.45 0.85
CA PHE A 34 8.74 -1.30 2.28
C PHE A 34 7.99 -2.52 2.83
N GLY A 35 6.93 -2.95 2.13
CA GLY A 35 6.09 -4.08 2.54
C GLY A 35 6.58 -5.45 2.08
N GLY A 36 7.66 -5.55 1.30
CA GLY A 36 8.05 -6.81 0.66
C GLY A 36 6.92 -7.38 -0.22
N VAL A 37 6.26 -6.52 -0.98
CA VAL A 37 5.14 -6.88 -1.85
C VAL A 37 5.65 -7.08 -3.28
N ALA A 38 5.44 -8.26 -3.83
CA ALA A 38 5.61 -8.55 -5.25
C ALA A 38 4.30 -8.23 -5.98
N ILE A 39 4.33 -7.20 -6.83
CA ILE A 39 3.17 -6.80 -7.64
C ILE A 39 3.18 -7.61 -8.94
N PRO A 40 2.17 -8.44 -9.23
CA PRO A 40 2.10 -9.21 -10.47
C PRO A 40 2.12 -8.31 -11.71
N THR A 41 2.71 -8.76 -12.81
CA THR A 41 2.80 -7.97 -14.05
C THR A 41 1.45 -7.61 -14.68
N GLY A 42 0.42 -8.41 -14.40
CA GLY A 42 -0.96 -8.16 -14.85
C GLY A 42 -1.77 -7.24 -13.93
N ALA A 43 -1.22 -6.85 -12.78
CA ALA A 43 -1.92 -5.99 -11.83
C ALA A 43 -1.81 -4.50 -12.23
N GLU A 44 -2.94 -3.80 -12.17
CA GLU A 44 -3.03 -2.36 -12.28
C GLU A 44 -2.94 -1.74 -10.89
N VAL A 45 -1.98 -0.83 -10.66
CA VAL A 45 -1.93 -0.05 -9.42
C VAL A 45 -2.88 1.13 -9.51
N LEU A 46 -3.94 1.11 -8.71
CA LEU A 46 -4.94 2.18 -8.70
C LEU A 46 -4.48 3.39 -7.88
N GLN A 47 -3.77 3.15 -6.77
CA GLN A 47 -3.25 4.21 -5.90
C GLN A 47 -2.15 3.65 -5.00
N ALA A 48 -1.09 4.44 -4.80
CA ALA A 48 -0.16 4.28 -3.69
C ALA A 48 -0.29 5.50 -2.78
N HIS A 49 -0.15 5.29 -1.47
CA HIS A 49 -0.19 6.36 -0.48
C HIS A 49 0.89 6.15 0.57
N VAL A 50 1.50 7.24 1.03
CA VAL A 50 2.41 7.26 2.18
C VAL A 50 1.99 8.32 3.17
N ASP A 51 1.96 7.92 4.43
CA ASP A 51 1.79 8.78 5.60
C ASP A 51 2.96 8.50 6.55
N SER A 52 3.78 9.51 6.83
CA SER A 52 5.01 9.36 7.62
C SER A 52 5.19 10.44 8.68
N ALA A 53 4.15 10.71 9.48
CA ALA A 53 4.23 11.68 10.57
C ALA A 53 5.08 11.17 11.76
N MET A 54 4.58 10.17 12.51
CA MET A 54 5.32 9.53 13.62
C MET A 54 5.78 8.13 13.22
N ASP A 55 4.84 7.31 12.78
CA ASP A 55 5.11 6.03 12.12
C ASP A 55 5.03 6.20 10.61
N THR A 56 5.71 5.33 9.88
CA THR A 56 5.54 5.25 8.42
C THR A 56 4.51 4.19 8.09
N ARG A 57 3.47 4.60 7.36
CA ARG A 57 2.45 3.74 6.77
C ARG A 57 2.45 3.93 5.26
N TYR A 58 2.58 2.83 4.55
CA TYR A 58 2.32 2.76 3.12
C TYR A 58 1.02 2.01 2.86
N GLN A 59 0.27 2.47 1.87
CA GLN A 59 -0.91 1.77 1.36
C GLN A 59 -0.77 1.58 -0.15
N LEU A 60 -1.23 0.43 -0.64
CA LEU A 60 -1.34 0.12 -2.06
C LEU A 60 -2.73 -0.42 -2.35
N VAL A 61 -3.35 0.07 -3.42
CA VAL A 61 -4.59 -0.51 -3.96
C VAL A 61 -4.32 -1.00 -5.37
N LEU A 62 -4.59 -2.28 -5.59
CA LEU A 62 -4.37 -2.97 -6.85
C LEU A 62 -5.70 -3.46 -7.42
N LYS A 63 -5.81 -3.49 -8.74
CA LYS A 63 -6.85 -4.20 -9.47
C LYS A 63 -6.18 -5.29 -10.29
N MET A 64 -6.66 -6.53 -10.17
CA MET A 64 -6.08 -7.67 -10.86
C MET A 64 -7.10 -8.76 -11.15
N SER A 65 -6.70 -9.75 -11.95
CA SER A 65 -7.50 -10.95 -12.14
C SER A 65 -7.44 -11.85 -10.90
N PRO A 66 -8.42 -12.74 -10.68
CA PRO A 66 -8.35 -13.74 -9.62
C PRO A 66 -7.15 -14.67 -9.73
N ALA A 67 -6.62 -14.87 -10.95
CA ALA A 67 -5.47 -15.73 -11.22
C ALA A 67 -4.13 -15.11 -10.77
N ASP A 68 -4.05 -13.78 -10.69
CA ASP A 68 -2.84 -13.06 -10.25
C ASP A 68 -2.72 -12.97 -8.72
N LEU A 69 -3.85 -13.10 -8.00
CA LEU A 69 -3.88 -12.99 -6.54
C LEU A 69 -3.00 -14.05 -5.85
N PRO A 70 -3.03 -15.35 -6.23
CA PRO A 70 -2.11 -16.35 -5.68
C PRO A 70 -0.63 -15.99 -5.88
N THR A 71 -0.28 -15.41 -7.03
CA THR A 71 1.09 -14.95 -7.31
C THR A 71 1.49 -13.84 -6.35
N LEU A 72 0.64 -12.80 -6.19
CA LEU A 72 0.89 -11.73 -5.22
C LEU A 72 1.13 -12.28 -3.81
N LEU A 73 0.24 -13.17 -3.34
CA LEU A 73 0.33 -13.70 -1.98
C LEU A 73 1.58 -14.55 -1.78
N THR A 74 1.89 -15.42 -2.74
CA THR A 74 3.02 -16.36 -2.67
C THR A 74 4.36 -15.63 -2.74
N GLU A 75 4.52 -14.75 -3.74
CA GLU A 75 5.78 -14.02 -3.96
C GLU A 75 6.00 -12.92 -2.91
N SER A 76 4.94 -12.38 -2.31
CA SER A 76 5.03 -11.49 -1.14
C SER A 76 5.14 -12.24 0.20
N HIS A 77 5.23 -13.57 0.16
CA HIS A 77 5.37 -14.46 1.32
C HIS A 77 4.26 -14.33 2.38
N PHE A 78 3.02 -14.05 1.98
CA PHE A 78 1.88 -14.15 2.89
C PHE A 78 1.63 -15.62 3.23
N THR A 79 1.70 -15.94 4.52
CA THR A 79 1.54 -17.32 5.01
C THR A 79 0.21 -17.57 5.70
N LYS A 80 -0.53 -16.50 6.02
CA LYS A 80 -1.84 -16.61 6.66
C LYS A 80 -2.93 -16.73 5.59
N PRO A 81 -3.91 -17.62 5.78
CA PRO A 81 -5.01 -17.75 4.84
C PRO A 81 -5.86 -16.49 4.85
N LEU A 82 -6.41 -16.13 3.69
CA LEU A 82 -7.49 -15.15 3.59
C LEU A 82 -8.74 -15.72 4.25
N THR A 83 -9.32 -14.97 5.18
CA THR A 83 -10.56 -15.32 5.88
C THR A 83 -11.62 -14.26 5.63
N ARG A 84 -12.90 -14.64 5.60
CA ARG A 84 -13.99 -13.68 5.42
C ARG A 84 -13.92 -12.56 6.46
N ASP A 85 -14.10 -11.33 5.99
CA ASP A 85 -14.13 -10.13 6.80
C ASP A 85 -15.47 -9.41 6.68
N TYR A 86 -15.81 -8.59 7.67
CA TYR A 86 -17.11 -7.94 7.79
C TYR A 86 -16.98 -6.48 8.22
N PRO A 87 -17.95 -5.61 7.86
CA PRO A 87 -17.97 -4.24 8.34
C PRO A 87 -17.94 -4.13 9.87
N PRO A 88 -17.42 -3.02 10.44
CA PRO A 88 -16.96 -1.82 9.73
C PRO A 88 -15.55 -1.96 9.15
N PHE A 89 -15.33 -1.36 7.98
CA PHE A 89 -14.02 -1.29 7.33
C PHE A 89 -13.38 0.08 7.52
N GLU A 90 -12.05 0.12 7.55
CA GLU A 90 -11.32 1.38 7.47
C GLU A 90 -11.51 2.04 6.09
N PRO A 91 -11.44 3.38 6.00
CA PRO A 91 -11.49 4.08 4.72
C PRO A 91 -10.40 3.59 3.75
N ILE A 92 -10.82 3.27 2.53
CA ILE A 92 -9.93 2.89 1.43
C ILE A 92 -9.51 4.11 0.62
N ILE A 93 -8.32 4.06 0.00
CA ILE A 93 -7.76 5.18 -0.79
C ILE A 93 -8.15 5.14 -2.28
N ALA A 94 -8.68 4.01 -2.76
CA ALA A 94 -9.16 3.80 -4.12
C ALA A 94 -10.00 2.52 -4.21
N GLY A 95 -10.71 2.35 -5.33
CA GLY A 95 -11.59 1.21 -5.59
C GLY A 95 -13.02 1.39 -5.04
N PRO A 96 -13.92 0.42 -5.29
CA PRO A 96 -15.28 0.46 -4.79
C PRO A 96 -15.33 0.35 -3.25
N ASP A 97 -16.31 1.02 -2.62
CA ASP A 97 -16.48 0.98 -1.16
C ASP A 97 -16.70 -0.44 -0.64
N LEU A 98 -15.82 -0.92 0.25
CA LEU A 98 -15.88 -2.26 0.84
C LEU A 98 -17.19 -2.52 1.59
N ALA A 99 -17.82 -1.49 2.18
CA ALA A 99 -19.09 -1.67 2.90
C ALA A 99 -20.25 -2.08 1.98
N SER A 100 -20.12 -1.82 0.67
CA SER A 100 -21.06 -2.27 -0.36
C SER A 100 -20.74 -3.65 -0.95
N SER A 101 -19.58 -4.23 -0.62
CA SER A 101 -19.17 -5.53 -1.17
C SER A 101 -19.92 -6.68 -0.49
N PRO A 102 -20.45 -7.66 -1.25
CA PRO A 102 -21.01 -8.88 -0.70
C PRO A 102 -19.94 -9.89 -0.24
N SER A 103 -18.67 -9.71 -0.63
CA SER A 103 -17.59 -10.65 -0.30
C SER A 103 -16.25 -9.93 -0.14
N VAL A 104 -15.80 -9.84 1.11
CA VAL A 104 -14.49 -9.31 1.47
C VAL A 104 -13.75 -10.39 2.27
N VAL A 105 -12.47 -10.57 1.97
CA VAL A 105 -11.58 -11.45 2.72
C VAL A 105 -10.33 -10.69 3.16
N ARG A 106 -9.77 -11.06 4.31
CA ARG A 106 -8.61 -10.42 4.93
C ARG A 106 -7.58 -11.44 5.38
N ALA A 107 -6.30 -11.09 5.29
CA ALA A 107 -5.23 -11.72 6.05
C ALA A 107 -4.30 -10.64 6.63
N GLN A 108 -3.58 -11.03 7.68
CA GLN A 108 -2.61 -10.17 8.36
C GLN A 108 -1.36 -10.97 8.66
N ASP A 109 -0.19 -10.35 8.51
CA ASP A 109 1.08 -10.95 8.89
C ASP A 109 2.12 -9.92 9.31
N ARG A 110 3.35 -10.41 9.53
CA ARG A 110 4.51 -9.58 9.79
C ARG A 110 5.63 -9.98 8.84
N TYR A 111 6.21 -8.98 8.19
CA TYR A 111 7.35 -9.11 7.31
C TYR A 111 8.55 -8.38 7.90
N ARG A 112 9.75 -8.94 7.73
CA ARG A 112 10.99 -8.25 8.13
C ARG A 112 11.62 -7.66 6.87
N ASN A 113 11.64 -6.34 6.78
CA ASN A 113 12.19 -5.67 5.60
C ASN A 113 13.72 -5.66 5.58
N SER A 114 14.31 -5.22 4.47
CA SER A 114 15.77 -5.16 4.27
C SER A 114 16.49 -4.26 5.27
N ALA A 115 15.80 -3.26 5.84
CA ALA A 115 16.30 -2.42 6.93
C ALA A 115 16.22 -3.10 8.31
N GLY A 116 15.79 -4.36 8.37
CA GLY A 116 15.67 -5.14 9.59
C GLY A 116 14.46 -4.79 10.47
N LYS A 117 13.57 -3.90 10.01
CA LYS A 117 12.35 -3.49 10.71
C LYS A 117 11.23 -4.52 10.50
N SER A 118 10.44 -4.74 11.55
CA SER A 118 9.20 -5.50 11.45
C SER A 118 8.11 -4.60 10.86
N VAL A 119 7.55 -5.00 9.74
CA VAL A 119 6.44 -4.35 9.07
C VAL A 119 5.20 -5.20 9.29
N TYR A 120 4.19 -4.61 9.91
CA TYR A 120 2.87 -5.22 10.00
C TYR A 120 2.15 -5.00 8.67
N ARG A 121 1.59 -6.07 8.10
CA ARG A 121 0.90 -5.99 6.81
C ARG A 121 -0.51 -6.53 6.95
N THR A 122 -1.46 -5.81 6.39
CA THR A 122 -2.83 -6.25 6.19
C THR A 122 -3.10 -6.30 4.70
N VAL A 123 -3.64 -7.41 4.22
CA VAL A 123 -4.19 -7.55 2.88
C VAL A 123 -5.70 -7.76 3.00
N ILE A 124 -6.47 -6.91 2.34
CA ILE A 124 -7.92 -7.03 2.19
C ILE A 124 -8.20 -7.21 0.70
N VAL A 125 -9.04 -8.18 0.36
CA VAL A 125 -9.43 -8.46 -1.01
C VAL A 125 -10.95 -8.33 -1.12
N ASP A 126 -11.38 -7.48 -2.02
CA ASP A 126 -12.77 -7.38 -2.45
C ASP A 126 -13.01 -8.35 -3.62
N GLU A 127 -13.92 -9.29 -3.42
CA GLU A 127 -14.29 -10.34 -4.37
C GLU A 127 -15.70 -10.14 -4.93
N ARG A 128 -16.22 -8.90 -4.92
CA ARG A 128 -17.59 -8.60 -5.41
C ARG A 128 -17.84 -9.04 -6.85
N GLU A 129 -16.82 -8.92 -7.69
CA GLU A 129 -16.89 -9.28 -9.11
C GLU A 129 -16.28 -10.67 -9.33
N PRO A 130 -16.84 -11.50 -10.23
CA PRO A 130 -16.27 -12.81 -10.50
C PRO A 130 -14.85 -12.72 -11.06
N ASP A 131 -14.59 -11.76 -11.96
CA ASP A 131 -13.37 -11.70 -12.78
C ASP A 131 -12.37 -10.62 -12.35
N VAL A 132 -12.65 -9.90 -11.27
CA VAL A 132 -11.79 -8.82 -10.77
C VAL A 132 -11.60 -8.95 -9.26
N ARG A 133 -10.40 -8.65 -8.80
CA ARG A 133 -10.06 -8.48 -7.39
C ARG A 133 -9.54 -7.08 -7.16
N PHE A 134 -10.11 -6.38 -6.18
CA PHE A 134 -9.51 -5.16 -5.64
C PHE A 134 -8.75 -5.54 -4.37
N VAL A 135 -7.43 -5.37 -4.39
CA VAL A 135 -6.55 -5.77 -3.30
C VAL A 135 -6.04 -4.50 -2.62
N HIS A 136 -6.36 -4.36 -1.33
CA HIS A 136 -5.96 -3.24 -0.49
C HIS A 136 -4.89 -3.73 0.49
N LEU A 137 -3.70 -3.15 0.39
CA LEU A 137 -2.56 -3.44 1.25
C LEU A 137 -2.33 -2.24 2.18
N ASN A 138 -2.25 -2.51 3.47
CA ASN A 138 -1.83 -1.54 4.49
C ASN A 138 -0.59 -2.09 5.18
N MET A 139 0.51 -1.33 5.17
CA MET A 139 1.82 -1.75 5.64
C MET A 139 2.39 -0.66 6.53
N ASN A 140 2.70 -0.97 7.77
CA ASN A 140 3.22 0.02 8.71
C ASN A 140 4.27 -0.57 9.65
N THR A 141 5.18 0.28 10.11
CA THR A 141 6.00 -0.01 11.28
C THR A 141 5.24 0.40 12.55
N THR A 142 5.53 -0.29 13.64
CA THR A 142 5.17 0.08 15.01
C THR A 142 6.43 0.28 15.83
#